data_AF-A0A0S9C6S7-F1
#
_entry.id   AF-A0A0S9C6S7-F1
#
_cell.length_a   1.000
_cell.length_b   1.000
_cell.length_c   1.000
_cell.angle_alpha   90.00
_cell.angle_beta   90.00
_cell.angle_gamma   90.00
#
_symmetry.space_group_name_H-M   'P 1'
#
loop_
_entity.id
_entity.type
_entity.pdbx_description
1 polymer ?
#
loop_
_entity_poly.entity_id
_entity_poly.type
_entity_poly.pdbx_seq_one_letter_code
_entity_poly.pdbx_strand_id
1 'polypeptide(L)'
;MRHGSKPTIRDVAEAAGVSLTTVSYVLSGRPGGNTRISQPTQDRVHAAAHELGYVPNGAARGMRRGRTDVVAVAITDLDDSRDRELATAAARILPRHGYQPVILLGDSWRPFMLSGGADGVILGSRPAERTAADIGAMMELVDRGVAQLVVSDTPPPAGVDVLPTGTSTTADALAERAVARLIARLKVSVRDIPGTPPGLGSGDS
;
A
#
# COMPACT_ATOMS: atom_id res chain seq x y z
N MET A 1 -6.07 -1.79 37.90
CA MET A 1 -5.50 -2.54 36.75
C MET A 1 -5.14 -1.53 35.67
N ARG A 2 -3.85 -1.31 35.38
CA ARG A 2 -3.44 -0.41 34.29
C ARG A 2 -3.72 -1.13 32.97
N HIS A 3 -4.47 -0.49 32.07
CA HIS A 3 -4.70 -1.00 30.72
C HIS A 3 -3.33 -1.22 30.06
N GLY A 4 -3.01 -2.48 29.73
CA GLY A 4 -1.73 -2.85 29.10
C GLY A 4 -1.62 -2.19 27.74
N SER A 5 -0.88 -1.08 27.66
CA SER A 5 -0.59 -0.43 26.39
C SER A 5 0.19 -1.40 25.51
N LYS A 6 -0.29 -1.60 24.28
CA LYS A 6 0.45 -2.38 23.27
C LYS A 6 1.90 -1.88 23.21
N PRO A 7 2.89 -2.77 23.19
CA PRO A 7 4.29 -2.40 23.03
C PRO A 7 4.47 -1.49 21.83
N THR A 8 5.29 -0.46 22.00
CA THR A 8 5.61 0.54 20.99
C THR A 8 7.03 0.37 20.50
N ILE A 9 7.36 1.02 19.37
CA ILE A 9 8.74 1.03 18.85
C ILE A 9 9.75 1.67 19.81
N ARG A 10 9.29 2.51 20.75
CA ARG A 10 10.13 3.10 21.80
C ARG A 10 10.53 2.06 22.84
N ASP A 11 9.58 1.21 23.24
CA ASP A 11 9.82 0.12 24.19
C ASP A 11 10.84 -0.88 23.61
N VAL A 12 10.76 -1.15 22.29
CA VAL A 12 11.76 -1.96 21.59
C VAL A 12 13.15 -1.31 21.57
N ALA A 13 13.22 0.02 21.38
CA ALA A 13 14.49 0.76 21.38
C ALA A 13 15.17 0.75 22.75
N GLU A 14 14.37 0.91 23.81
CA GLU A 14 14.82 0.82 25.20
C GLU A 14 15.32 -0.59 25.53
N ALA A 15 14.53 -1.63 25.22
CA ALA A 15 14.90 -3.01 25.47
C ALA A 15 16.14 -3.48 24.67
N ALA A 16 16.30 -3.02 23.44
CA ALA A 16 17.46 -3.34 22.61
C ALA A 16 18.71 -2.48 22.93
N GLY A 17 18.56 -1.42 23.73
CA GLY A 17 19.64 -0.49 24.07
C GLY A 17 20.19 0.27 22.87
N VAL A 18 19.31 0.73 21.97
CA VAL A 18 19.70 1.46 20.76
C VAL A 18 18.76 2.65 20.49
N SER A 19 19.14 3.52 19.55
CA SER A 19 18.28 4.64 19.17
C SER A 19 17.00 4.16 18.47
N LEU A 20 15.93 4.96 18.60
CA LEU A 20 14.67 4.75 17.88
C LEU A 20 14.88 4.63 16.36
N THR A 21 15.81 5.44 15.83
CA THR A 21 16.17 5.45 14.41
C THR A 21 16.83 4.12 14.00
N THR A 22 17.72 3.57 14.84
CA THR A 22 18.35 2.26 14.64
C THR A 22 17.30 1.14 14.60
N VAL A 23 16.37 1.10 15.56
CA VAL A 23 15.26 0.13 15.55
C VAL A 23 14.41 0.26 14.28
N SER A 24 14.08 1.48 13.89
CA SER A 24 13.31 1.73 12.67
C SER A 24 14.02 1.20 11.43
N TYR A 25 15.35 1.35 11.33
CA TYR A 25 16.12 0.83 10.20
C TYR A 25 16.20 -0.69 10.19
N VAL A 26 16.52 -1.31 11.33
CA VAL A 26 16.55 -2.78 11.45
C VAL A 26 15.20 -3.40 11.12
N LEU A 27 14.11 -2.91 11.73
CA LEU A 27 12.75 -3.42 11.50
C LEU A 27 12.13 -3.02 10.15
N SER A 28 12.82 -2.23 9.34
CA SER A 28 12.41 -1.90 7.97
C SER A 28 13.31 -2.51 6.89
N GLY A 29 14.34 -3.27 7.29
CA GLY A 29 15.29 -3.89 6.36
C GLY A 29 16.11 -2.88 5.55
N ARG A 30 16.21 -1.62 5.99
CA ARG A 30 17.01 -0.58 5.32
C ARG A 30 18.37 -0.43 5.99
N PRO A 31 19.46 -0.29 5.22
CA PRO A 31 20.72 0.18 5.77
C PRO A 31 20.51 1.59 6.34
N GLY A 32 20.98 1.84 7.56
CA GLY A 32 20.84 3.11 8.24
C GLY A 32 21.74 4.17 7.61
N GLY A 33 21.30 4.79 6.52
CA GLY A 33 22.12 5.76 5.78
C GLY A 33 23.45 5.18 5.29
N ASN A 34 24.53 5.97 5.33
CA ASN A 34 25.90 5.56 4.97
C ASN A 34 26.53 4.54 5.96
N THR A 35 25.82 4.11 7.00
CA THR A 35 26.36 3.24 8.05
C THR A 35 25.58 1.92 8.09
N ARG A 36 26.27 0.84 7.75
CA ARG A 36 25.74 -0.52 7.86
C ARG A 36 25.58 -0.88 9.35
N ILE A 37 24.36 -1.17 9.78
CA ILE A 37 24.09 -1.61 11.17
C ILE A 37 24.69 -3.01 11.35
N SER A 38 25.49 -3.20 12.40
CA SER A 38 26.17 -4.46 12.67
C SER A 38 25.16 -5.59 12.95
N GLN A 39 25.48 -6.81 12.53
CA GLN A 39 24.64 -8.00 12.77
C GLN A 39 24.25 -8.17 14.25
N PRO A 40 25.18 -8.03 15.23
CA PRO A 40 24.83 -8.13 16.65
C PRO A 40 23.80 -7.10 17.10
N THR A 41 23.77 -5.91 16.48
CA THR A 41 22.78 -4.89 16.79
C THR A 41 21.42 -5.23 16.18
N GLN A 42 21.40 -5.82 14.99
CA GLN A 42 20.17 -6.31 14.37
C GLN A 42 19.54 -7.41 15.22
N ASP A 43 20.36 -8.37 15.67
CA ASP A 43 19.92 -9.50 16.48
C ASP A 43 19.28 -9.05 17.80
N ARG A 44 19.90 -8.08 18.50
CA ARG A 44 19.33 -7.48 19.73
C ARG A 44 17.97 -6.82 19.50
N VAL A 45 17.81 -6.10 18.38
CA VAL A 45 16.53 -5.45 18.04
C VAL A 45 15.45 -6.48 17.73
N HIS A 46 15.78 -7.54 17.00
CA HIS A 46 14.83 -8.62 16.69
C HIS A 46 14.43 -9.40 17.94
N ALA A 47 15.38 -9.71 18.83
CA ALA A 47 15.12 -10.36 20.11
C ALA A 47 14.19 -9.50 20.99
N ALA A 48 14.50 -8.21 21.16
CA ALA A 48 13.67 -7.29 21.94
C ALA A 48 12.25 -7.14 21.37
N ALA A 49 12.11 -7.02 20.04
CA ALA A 49 10.79 -6.95 19.40
C ALA A 49 9.98 -8.24 19.62
N HIS A 50 10.63 -9.40 19.55
CA HIS A 50 10.01 -10.70 19.78
C HIS A 50 9.58 -10.89 21.23
N GLU A 51 10.46 -10.61 22.19
CA GLU A 51 10.17 -10.72 23.63
C GLU A 51 9.03 -9.80 24.07
N LEU A 52 8.96 -8.60 23.51
CA LEU A 52 7.88 -7.65 23.78
C LEU A 52 6.58 -7.99 23.05
N GLY A 53 6.58 -8.89 22.06
CA GLY A 53 5.43 -9.11 21.18
C GLY A 53 5.11 -7.88 20.31
N TYR A 54 6.11 -7.06 19.98
CA TYR A 54 5.95 -5.87 19.17
C TYR A 54 5.68 -6.25 17.70
N VAL A 55 4.50 -5.87 17.21
CA VAL A 55 4.17 -5.94 15.78
C VAL A 55 4.24 -4.52 15.20
N PRO A 56 5.11 -4.27 14.21
CA PRO A 56 5.22 -2.95 13.63
C PRO A 56 3.89 -2.49 13.01
N ASN A 57 3.40 -1.33 13.45
CA ASN A 57 2.19 -0.74 12.87
C ASN A 57 2.51 -0.13 11.50
N GLY A 58 2.09 -0.79 10.41
CA GLY A 58 2.26 -0.32 9.03
C GLY A 58 1.66 1.07 8.78
N ALA A 59 0.56 1.41 9.45
CA ALA A 59 -0.10 2.72 9.32
C ALA A 59 0.79 3.89 9.78
N ALA A 60 1.64 3.68 10.79
CA ALA A 60 2.57 4.70 11.28
C ALA A 60 3.78 4.90 10.34
N ARG A 61 4.15 3.88 9.56
CA ARG A 61 5.20 4.01 8.52
C ARG A 61 4.71 4.85 7.36
N GLY A 62 3.43 4.76 7.01
CA GLY A 62 2.89 5.52 5.90
C GLY A 62 2.76 7.01 6.14
N MET A 63 2.49 7.43 7.36
CA MET A 63 2.45 8.85 7.72
C MET A 63 3.82 9.55 7.64
N ARG A 64 4.95 8.84 7.78
CA ARG A 64 6.29 9.43 7.65
C ARG A 64 6.82 9.49 6.22
N ARG A 65 6.20 8.75 5.28
CA ARG A 65 6.58 8.70 3.85
C ARG A 65 5.49 9.20 2.90
N GLY A 66 4.33 9.56 3.42
CA GLY A 66 3.13 9.86 2.63
C GLY A 66 2.54 8.64 1.90
N ARG A 67 2.90 7.41 2.30
CA ARG A 67 2.56 6.16 1.61
C ARG A 67 2.44 4.95 2.52
N THR A 68 1.29 4.31 2.50
CA THR A 68 0.95 3.13 3.28
C THR A 68 1.62 1.84 2.81
N ASP A 69 2.13 1.81 1.57
CA ASP A 69 2.55 0.60 0.87
C ASP A 69 1.40 -0.45 0.79
N VAL A 70 0.15 0.01 0.86
CA VAL A 70 -1.07 -0.82 0.78
C VAL A 70 -1.79 -0.53 -0.53
N VAL A 71 -2.32 -1.59 -1.15
CA VAL A 71 -3.24 -1.48 -2.28
C VAL A 71 -4.55 -2.17 -1.92
N ALA A 72 -5.65 -1.44 -2.02
CA ALA A 72 -6.98 -1.99 -1.85
C ALA A 72 -7.45 -2.70 -3.12
N VAL A 73 -8.13 -3.83 -2.95
CA VAL A 73 -8.80 -4.55 -4.03
C VAL A 73 -10.24 -4.74 -3.61
N ALA A 74 -11.12 -3.92 -4.17
CA ALA A 74 -12.54 -3.96 -3.86
C ALA A 74 -13.23 -4.91 -4.83
N ILE A 75 -13.79 -5.99 -4.30
CA ILE A 75 -14.55 -6.99 -5.05
C ILE A 75 -15.99 -7.03 -4.54
N THR A 76 -16.89 -7.50 -5.39
CA THR A 76 -18.32 -7.60 -5.06
C THR A 76 -18.63 -8.96 -4.45
N ASP A 77 -18.10 -10.03 -5.04
CA ASP A 77 -18.42 -11.40 -4.66
C ASP A 77 -17.21 -12.34 -4.86
N LEU A 78 -16.95 -13.24 -3.91
CA LEU A 78 -15.89 -14.24 -4.02
C LEU A 78 -16.28 -15.44 -4.88
N ASP A 79 -17.58 -15.64 -5.12
CA ASP A 79 -18.09 -16.68 -6.01
C ASP A 79 -17.98 -16.26 -7.49
N ASP A 80 -17.87 -14.96 -7.77
CA ASP A 80 -17.59 -14.47 -9.12
C ASP A 80 -16.15 -14.78 -9.53
N SER A 81 -16.00 -15.46 -10.67
CA SER A 81 -14.69 -15.88 -11.16
C SER A 81 -13.72 -14.72 -11.41
N ARG A 82 -14.19 -13.55 -11.84
CA ARG A 82 -13.30 -12.41 -12.13
C ARG A 82 -12.82 -11.77 -10.84
N ASP A 83 -13.70 -11.59 -9.87
CA ASP A 83 -13.35 -11.05 -8.56
C ASP A 83 -12.42 -12.00 -7.80
N ARG A 84 -12.66 -13.32 -7.87
CA ARG A 84 -11.77 -14.33 -7.30
C ARG A 84 -10.37 -14.32 -7.94
N GLU A 85 -10.29 -14.29 -9.27
CA GLU A 85 -9.00 -14.20 -9.96
C GLU A 85 -8.30 -12.87 -9.66
N LEU A 86 -9.05 -11.77 -9.55
CA LEU A 86 -8.49 -10.47 -9.17
C LEU A 86 -7.86 -10.50 -7.77
N ALA A 87 -8.59 -11.04 -6.78
CA ALA A 87 -8.05 -11.20 -5.43
C ALA A 87 -6.82 -12.12 -5.40
N THR A 88 -6.85 -13.22 -6.16
CA THR A 88 -5.75 -14.19 -6.26
C THR A 88 -4.51 -13.58 -6.91
N ALA A 89 -4.69 -12.89 -8.05
CA ALA A 89 -3.60 -12.21 -8.75
C ALA A 89 -3.00 -11.09 -7.89
N ALA A 90 -3.85 -10.30 -7.23
CA ALA A 90 -3.40 -9.25 -6.31
C ALA A 90 -2.56 -9.81 -5.15
N ALA A 91 -3.05 -10.84 -4.46
CA ALA A 91 -2.34 -11.54 -3.39
C ALA A 91 -0.98 -12.09 -3.84
N ARG A 92 -0.89 -12.53 -5.10
CA ARG A 92 0.32 -13.11 -5.70
C ARG A 92 1.33 -12.06 -6.18
N ILE A 93 0.86 -10.96 -6.79
CA ILE A 93 1.68 -10.03 -7.56
C ILE A 93 2.09 -8.81 -6.71
N LEU A 94 1.16 -8.19 -5.98
CA LEU A 94 1.42 -6.93 -5.26
C LEU A 94 2.58 -7.04 -4.24
N PRO A 95 2.70 -8.11 -3.43
CA PRO A 95 3.80 -8.23 -2.47
C PRO A 95 5.18 -8.25 -3.14
N ARG A 96 5.29 -8.83 -4.34
CA ARG A 96 6.54 -8.85 -5.13
C ARG A 96 6.96 -7.47 -5.62
N HIS A 97 6.04 -6.51 -5.61
CA HIS A 97 6.27 -5.11 -5.95
C HIS A 97 6.31 -4.19 -4.73
N GLY A 98 6.32 -4.75 -3.51
CA GLY A 98 6.41 -3.99 -2.27
C GLY A 98 5.08 -3.44 -1.76
N TYR A 99 3.95 -3.92 -2.30
CA TYR A 99 2.61 -3.51 -1.86
C TYR A 99 1.90 -4.64 -1.13
N GLN A 100 1.26 -4.32 0.00
CA GLN A 100 0.39 -5.25 0.71
C GLN A 100 -1.04 -5.15 0.15
N PRO A 101 -1.63 -6.25 -0.37
CA PRO A 101 -3.02 -6.27 -0.77
C PRO A 101 -3.94 -6.29 0.45
N VAL A 102 -5.02 -5.51 0.40
CA VAL A 102 -6.18 -5.62 1.28
C VAL A 102 -7.40 -5.86 0.41
N ILE A 103 -8.03 -7.02 0.59
CA ILE A 103 -9.25 -7.39 -0.14
C ILE A 103 -10.46 -6.85 0.63
N LEU A 104 -11.31 -6.08 -0.04
CA LEU A 104 -12.49 -5.44 0.55
C LEU A 104 -13.73 -5.91 -0.21
N LEU A 105 -14.74 -6.34 0.55
CA LEU A 105 -16.00 -6.78 -0.03
C LEU A 105 -17.02 -5.64 -0.05
N GLY A 106 -17.76 -5.57 -1.15
CA GLY A 106 -18.86 -4.63 -1.37
C GLY A 106 -18.39 -3.18 -1.36
N ASP A 107 -18.88 -2.42 -0.38
CA ASP A 107 -18.75 -0.96 -0.29
C ASP A 107 -17.71 -0.48 0.73
N SER A 108 -17.06 -1.42 1.43
CA SER A 108 -16.09 -1.14 2.49
C SER A 108 -14.87 -0.36 2.00
N TRP A 109 -14.63 -0.34 0.69
CA TRP A 109 -13.56 0.41 0.05
C TRP A 109 -13.71 1.92 0.23
N ARG A 110 -14.93 2.48 0.20
CA ARG A 110 -15.14 3.93 0.33
C ARG A 110 -14.56 4.49 1.63
N PRO A 111 -15.03 4.08 2.82
CA PRO A 111 -14.51 4.61 4.07
C PRO A 111 -13.03 4.28 4.28
N PHE A 112 -12.57 3.11 3.83
CA PHE A 112 -11.16 2.71 3.95
C PHE A 112 -10.22 3.58 3.12
N MET A 113 -10.58 3.87 1.86
CA MET A 113 -9.78 4.72 0.99
C MET A 113 -9.83 6.18 1.43
N LEU A 114 -11.02 6.68 1.82
CA LEU A 114 -11.19 8.06 2.28
C LEU A 114 -10.46 8.34 3.60
N SER A 115 -10.23 7.32 4.44
CA SER A 115 -9.38 7.45 5.64
C SER A 115 -7.87 7.38 5.34
N GLY A 116 -7.47 7.24 4.07
CA GLY A 116 -6.06 7.08 3.69
C GLY A 116 -5.49 5.69 4.00
N GLY A 117 -6.32 4.65 3.95
CA GLY A 117 -5.92 3.27 4.28
C GLY A 117 -5.04 2.59 3.23
N ALA A 118 -5.01 3.10 1.99
CA ALA A 118 -4.19 2.57 0.90
C ALA A 118 -3.74 3.67 -0.07
N ASP A 119 -2.67 3.36 -0.81
CA ASP A 119 -2.06 4.25 -1.80
C ASP A 119 -2.75 4.18 -3.17
N GLY A 120 -3.54 3.12 -3.39
CA GLY A 120 -4.36 2.96 -4.57
C GLY A 120 -5.39 1.84 -4.42
N VAL A 121 -6.34 1.81 -5.35
CA VAL A 121 -7.44 0.84 -5.35
C VAL A 121 -7.70 0.27 -6.74
N ILE A 122 -7.93 -1.04 -6.80
CA ILE A 122 -8.58 -1.70 -7.94
C ILE A 122 -10.03 -1.96 -7.56
N LEU A 123 -10.96 -1.42 -8.34
CA LEU A 123 -12.38 -1.70 -8.24
C LEU A 123 -12.70 -2.80 -9.26
N GLY A 124 -13.02 -4.00 -8.75
CA GLY A 124 -13.34 -5.21 -9.51
C GLY A 124 -14.65 -5.10 -10.30
N SER A 125 -15.20 -6.25 -10.71
CA SER A 125 -16.37 -6.28 -11.58
C SER A 125 -17.63 -5.87 -10.80
N ARG A 126 -17.87 -4.55 -10.73
CA ARG A 126 -19.07 -4.00 -10.08
C ARG A 126 -20.26 -4.08 -11.04
N PRO A 127 -21.50 -4.19 -10.52
CA PRO A 127 -22.68 -3.93 -11.35
C PRO A 127 -22.55 -2.58 -12.07
N ALA A 128 -23.10 -2.48 -13.28
CA ALA A 128 -22.87 -1.36 -14.20
C ALA A 128 -23.26 0.01 -13.61
N GLU A 129 -24.17 0.03 -12.64
CA GLU A 129 -24.65 1.25 -12.00
C GLU A 129 -23.82 1.58 -10.75
N ARG A 130 -22.95 2.59 -10.88
CA ARG A 130 -22.29 3.22 -9.73
C ARG A 130 -23.28 4.14 -9.01
N THR A 131 -23.30 4.06 -7.68
CA THR A 131 -24.11 4.98 -6.88
C THR A 131 -23.50 6.39 -6.89
N ALA A 132 -24.31 7.41 -6.56
CA ALA A 132 -23.78 8.77 -6.37
C ALA A 132 -22.68 8.83 -5.29
N ALA A 133 -22.78 7.97 -4.26
CA ALA A 133 -21.76 7.84 -3.22
C ALA A 133 -20.45 7.25 -3.76
N ASP A 134 -20.51 6.27 -4.69
CA ASP A 134 -19.32 5.74 -5.36
C ASP A 134 -18.63 6.83 -6.18
N ILE A 135 -19.40 7.55 -6.98
CA ILE A 135 -18.88 8.64 -7.83
C ILE A 135 -18.24 9.72 -6.95
N GLY A 136 -18.91 10.14 -5.89
CA GLY A 136 -18.37 11.14 -4.94
C GLY A 136 -17.04 10.70 -4.33
N ALA A 137 -16.95 9.46 -3.84
CA ALA A 137 -15.71 8.93 -3.28
C ALA A 137 -14.59 8.83 -4.33
N MET A 138 -14.90 8.40 -5.55
CA MET A 138 -13.92 8.32 -6.64
C MET A 138 -13.35 9.69 -6.99
N MET A 139 -14.19 10.73 -7.03
CA MET A 139 -13.76 12.10 -7.34
C MET A 139 -12.92 12.70 -6.22
N GLU A 140 -13.30 12.48 -4.97
CA GLU A 140 -12.47 12.90 -3.84
C GLU A 140 -11.08 12.23 -3.86
N LEU A 141 -11.01 10.96 -4.25
CA LEU A 141 -9.73 10.26 -4.42
C LEU A 141 -8.92 10.78 -5.62
N VAL A 142 -9.57 11.21 -6.71
CA VAL A 142 -8.90 11.89 -7.83
C VAL A 142 -8.27 13.21 -7.37
N ASP A 143 -9.01 14.03 -6.62
CA ASP A 143 -8.51 15.31 -6.10
C ASP A 143 -7.31 15.12 -5.15
N ARG A 144 -7.28 14.00 -4.43
CA ARG A 144 -6.18 13.58 -3.56
C ARG A 144 -5.00 12.94 -4.32
N GLY A 145 -5.12 12.75 -5.63
CA GLY A 145 -4.10 12.12 -6.47
C GLY A 145 -3.90 10.62 -6.21
N VAL A 146 -4.90 9.94 -5.63
CA VAL A 146 -4.85 8.51 -5.33
C VAL A 146 -5.01 7.70 -6.63
N ALA A 147 -4.17 6.68 -6.83
CA ALA A 147 -4.24 5.84 -8.01
C ALA A 147 -5.47 4.93 -7.96
N GLN A 148 -6.30 4.98 -8.98
CA GLN A 148 -7.55 4.22 -9.05
C GLN A 148 -7.66 3.53 -10.40
N LEU A 149 -8.00 2.24 -10.40
CA LEU A 149 -8.31 1.49 -11.61
C LEU A 149 -9.67 0.80 -11.46
N VAL A 150 -10.54 0.98 -12.45
CA VAL A 150 -11.85 0.32 -12.52
C VAL A 150 -11.82 -0.74 -13.61
N VAL A 151 -12.26 -1.95 -13.31
CA VAL A 151 -12.51 -3.00 -14.30
C VAL A 151 -13.97 -2.90 -14.75
N SER A 152 -14.23 -2.30 -15.91
CA SER A 152 -15.61 -2.04 -16.39
C SER A 152 -15.63 -1.74 -17.88
N ASP A 153 -16.73 -2.09 -18.54
CA ASP A 153 -17.03 -1.69 -19.92
C ASP A 153 -17.78 -0.35 -19.99
N THR A 154 -18.21 0.19 -18.85
CA THR A 154 -18.83 1.53 -18.77
C THR A 154 -17.80 2.56 -18.33
N PRO A 155 -17.65 3.68 -19.05
CA PRO A 155 -16.63 4.68 -18.75
C PRO A 155 -16.77 5.22 -17.32
N PRO A 156 -15.66 5.31 -16.55
CA PRO A 156 -15.68 5.91 -15.22
C PRO A 156 -15.70 7.45 -15.31
N PRO A 157 -15.87 8.12 -14.16
CA PRO A 157 -15.63 9.56 -14.06
C PRO A 157 -14.21 9.95 -14.55
N ALA A 158 -14.06 11.18 -15.03
CA ALA A 158 -12.78 11.69 -15.52
C ALA A 158 -11.69 11.63 -14.44
N GLY A 159 -10.46 11.26 -14.84
CA GLY A 159 -9.33 11.12 -13.91
C GLY A 159 -9.19 9.74 -13.26
N VAL A 160 -10.16 8.84 -13.46
CA VAL A 160 -10.09 7.44 -13.03
C VAL A 160 -9.67 6.55 -14.20
N ASP A 161 -8.67 5.68 -13.99
CA ASP A 161 -8.25 4.75 -15.03
C ASP A 161 -9.27 3.62 -15.19
N VAL A 162 -9.48 3.18 -16.43
CA VAL A 162 -10.37 2.05 -16.76
C VAL A 162 -9.61 0.93 -17.44
N LEU A 163 -9.97 -0.30 -17.10
CA LEU A 163 -9.64 -1.50 -17.83
C LEU A 163 -10.93 -2.15 -18.33
N PRO A 164 -11.17 -2.17 -19.65
CA PRO A 164 -12.31 -2.89 -20.23
C PRO A 164 -12.25 -4.38 -19.89
N THR A 165 -13.39 -5.00 -19.62
CA THR A 165 -13.45 -6.43 -19.32
C THR A 165 -13.10 -7.24 -20.57
N GLY A 166 -13.67 -6.83 -21.71
CA GLY A 166 -13.50 -7.48 -23.01
C GLY A 166 -14.17 -8.85 -23.08
N THR A 167 -14.69 -9.21 -24.26
CA THR A 167 -15.47 -10.46 -24.43
C THR A 167 -14.61 -11.72 -24.59
N SER A 168 -13.32 -11.60 -24.90
CA SER A 168 -12.40 -12.73 -25.17
C SER A 168 -11.23 -12.87 -24.19
N THR A 169 -11.19 -12.06 -23.13
CA THR A 169 -10.11 -12.12 -22.13
C THR A 169 -10.51 -13.05 -20.99
N THR A 170 -9.63 -13.98 -20.60
CA THR A 170 -9.87 -14.84 -19.43
C THR A 170 -9.85 -14.02 -18.14
N ALA A 171 -10.53 -14.49 -17.10
CA ALA A 171 -10.59 -13.80 -15.80
C ALA A 171 -9.19 -13.56 -15.19
N ASP A 172 -8.30 -14.56 -15.25
CA ASP A 172 -6.91 -14.44 -14.77
C ASP A 172 -6.09 -13.42 -15.58
N ALA A 173 -6.15 -13.47 -16.92
CA ALA A 173 -5.43 -12.50 -17.75
C ALA A 173 -5.93 -11.05 -17.53
N LEU A 174 -7.23 -10.88 -17.30
CA LEU A 174 -7.81 -9.58 -16.96
C LEU A 174 -7.32 -9.10 -15.59
N ALA A 175 -7.30 -9.98 -14.60
CA ALA A 175 -6.82 -9.73 -13.25
C ALA A 175 -5.34 -9.31 -13.23
N GLU A 176 -4.46 -10.08 -13.89
CA GLU A 176 -3.04 -9.75 -13.97
C GLU A 176 -2.80 -8.38 -14.62
N ARG A 177 -3.54 -8.10 -15.70
CA ARG A 177 -3.46 -6.81 -16.40
C ARG A 177 -3.95 -5.66 -15.53
N ALA A 178 -4.99 -5.87 -14.73
CA ALA A 178 -5.49 -4.88 -13.78
C ALA A 178 -4.43 -4.53 -12.73
N VAL A 179 -3.85 -5.56 -12.10
CA VAL A 179 -2.81 -5.38 -11.07
C VAL A 179 -1.57 -4.68 -11.66
N ALA A 180 -1.10 -5.13 -12.83
CA ALA A 180 0.06 -4.54 -13.50
C ALA A 180 -0.17 -3.06 -13.85
N ARG A 181 -1.37 -2.71 -14.33
CA ARG A 181 -1.71 -1.33 -14.71
C ARG A 181 -1.77 -0.41 -13.50
N LEU A 182 -2.34 -0.85 -12.38
CA LEU A 182 -2.34 -0.04 -11.15
C LEU A 182 -0.91 0.16 -10.62
N ILE A 183 -0.07 -0.89 -10.61
CA ILE A 183 1.34 -0.78 -10.19
C ILE A 183 2.09 0.26 -11.04
N ALA A 184 1.87 0.27 -12.36
CA ALA A 184 2.47 1.26 -13.24
C ALA A 184 2.02 2.69 -12.86
N ARG A 185 0.75 2.89 -12.55
CA ARG A 185 0.20 4.18 -12.12
C ARG A 185 0.79 4.66 -10.79
N LEU A 186 0.88 3.77 -9.81
CA LEU A 186 1.52 4.05 -8.51
C LEU A 186 2.98 4.46 -8.67
N LYS A 187 3.71 3.86 -9.63
CA LYS A 187 5.11 4.20 -9.93
C LYS A 187 5.28 5.56 -10.62
N VAL A 188 4.31 6.01 -11.40
CA VAL A 188 4.32 7.35 -12.02
C VAL A 188 4.08 8.42 -10.96
N SER A 189 3.09 8.22 -10.10
CA SER A 189 2.76 9.14 -8.99
C SER A 189 3.93 9.35 -8.00
N VAL A 190 4.90 8.43 -7.90
CA VAL A 190 6.11 8.66 -7.05
C VAL A 190 7.04 9.73 -7.60
N ARG A 191 7.11 9.88 -8.93
CA ARG A 191 8.12 10.74 -9.56
C ARG A 191 7.75 12.22 -9.51
N ASP A 192 6.51 12.56 -9.14
CA ASP A 192 6.00 13.93 -9.09
C ASP A 192 6.02 14.57 -7.68
N ILE A 193 6.79 14.03 -6.72
CA ILE A 193 7.03 14.71 -5.43
C ILE A 193 8.27 15.63 -5.58
N PRO A 194 8.12 16.97 -5.61
CA PRO A 194 9.28 17.86 -5.65
C PRO A 194 9.99 17.82 -4.29
N GLY A 195 11.20 17.26 -4.24
CA GLY A 195 11.93 17.16 -2.98
C GLY A 195 13.18 16.28 -2.98
N THR A 196 13.96 16.27 -4.06
CA THR A 196 15.37 15.84 -3.96
C THR A 196 16.22 17.10 -4.07
N PRO A 197 16.93 17.55 -3.01
CA PRO A 197 17.88 18.63 -3.17
C PRO A 197 19.00 18.16 -4.10
N PRO A 198 19.52 19.02 -4.98
CA PRO A 198 20.63 18.67 -5.85
C PRO A 198 21.81 18.22 -4.99
N GLY A 199 22.39 17.08 -5.35
CA GLY A 199 23.55 16.53 -4.67
C GLY A 199 24.64 17.59 -4.55
N LEU A 200 25.16 17.77 -3.34
CA LEU A 200 26.39 18.52 -3.12
C LEU A 200 27.49 17.77 -3.88
N GLY A 201 27.87 18.34 -5.02
CA GLY A 201 29.05 17.93 -5.76
C GLY A 201 30.26 18.08 -4.84
N SER A 202 30.94 16.97 -4.59
CA SER A 202 32.33 16.94 -4.18
C SER A 202 33.17 17.54 -5.31
N GLY A 203 33.52 18.82 -5.17
CA GLY A 203 34.58 19.46 -5.93
C GLY A 203 35.79 19.61 -5.02
N ASP A 204 36.67 18.60 -5.05
CA ASP A 204 38.08 18.79 -4.75
C ASP A 204 38.68 19.70 -5.81
N SER A 205 39.28 20.83 -5.39
CA SER A 205 40.52 21.43 -5.91
C SER A 205 40.78 22.77 -5.21
#